data_AF-A0AAW9ILF4-F1
#
_entry.id   AF-A0AAW9ILF4-F1
#
_cell.length_a   1.000
_cell.length_b   1.000
_cell.length_c   1.000
_cell.angle_alpha   90.00
_cell.angle_beta   90.00
_cell.angle_gamma   90.00
#
_symmetry.space_group_name_H-M   'P 1'
#
loop_
_entity.id
_entity.type
_entity.pdbx_description
1 polymer ?
#
loop_
_entity_poly.entity_id
_entity_poly.type
_entity_poly.pdbx_seq_one_letter_code
_entity_poly.pdbx_strand_id
1 'polypeptide(L)'
;VVHHIIGQQISTTAQATIWRRMNEALDEITVETICGTDINKLRRFGMTFKKAEYIKDFADRVQSGELNIEELNNKSDEEVIAELSALKGIGRWTAEMIMTFCIQRPDVMSYGDLAIHRGLRMLYHHRNV
;
A
#
# COMPACT_ATOMS: atom_id res chain seq x y z
N VAL A 1 -0.71 4.79 -1.14
CA VAL A 1 -1.21 3.39 -1.25
C VAL A 1 -0.76 2.68 -2.54
N VAL A 2 -1.09 3.19 -3.74
CA VAL A 2 -0.72 2.55 -5.04
C VAL A 2 0.76 2.17 -5.14
N HIS A 3 1.66 3.07 -4.76
CA HIS A 3 3.12 2.82 -4.75
C HIS A 3 3.49 1.59 -3.91
N HIS A 4 2.88 1.39 -2.74
CA HIS A 4 3.13 0.23 -1.87
C HIS A 4 2.63 -1.08 -2.48
N ILE A 5 1.44 -1.08 -3.10
CA ILE A 5 0.89 -2.27 -3.78
C ILE A 5 1.84 -2.72 -4.90
N ILE A 6 2.39 -1.77 -5.67
CA ILE A 6 3.36 -2.08 -6.73
C ILE A 6 4.61 -2.74 -6.17
N GLY A 7 5.13 -2.27 -5.03
CA GLY A 7 6.36 -2.75 -4.41
C GLY A 7 6.30 -4.15 -3.79
N GLN A 8 5.11 -4.72 -3.59
CA GLN A 8 4.98 -6.04 -2.94
C GLN A 8 5.75 -7.13 -3.70
N GLN A 9 6.58 -7.91 -3.00
CA GLN A 9 7.29 -9.08 -3.54
C GLN A 9 8.24 -8.80 -4.73
N ILE A 10 8.69 -7.55 -4.91
CA ILE A 10 9.66 -7.19 -5.95
C ILE A 10 10.81 -6.35 -5.37
N SER A 11 11.90 -6.22 -6.12
CA SER A 11 12.99 -5.32 -5.71
C SER A 11 12.58 -3.86 -5.79
N THR A 12 13.25 -3.01 -5.01
CA THR A 12 13.07 -1.55 -5.06
C THR A 12 13.36 -0.99 -6.47
N THR A 13 14.37 -1.53 -7.17
CA THR A 13 14.67 -1.18 -8.56
C THR A 13 13.54 -1.52 -9.51
N ALA A 14 12.90 -2.69 -9.33
CA ALA A 14 11.75 -3.09 -10.15
C ALA A 14 10.54 -2.20 -9.86
N GLN A 15 10.26 -1.89 -8.59
CA GLN A 15 9.21 -0.96 -8.19
C GLN A 15 9.42 0.42 -8.81
N ALA A 16 10.62 0.99 -8.69
CA ALA A 16 10.97 2.28 -9.27
C ALA A 16 10.79 2.29 -10.80
N THR A 17 11.13 1.19 -11.47
CA THR A 17 10.94 1.05 -12.92
C THR A 17 9.45 1.08 -13.31
N ILE A 18 8.60 0.36 -12.58
CA ILE A 18 7.15 0.34 -12.81
C ILE A 18 6.56 1.72 -12.50
N TRP A 19 6.94 2.33 -11.37
CA TRP A 19 6.47 3.64 -10.96
C TRP A 19 6.82 4.72 -11.99
N ARG A 20 8.06 4.73 -12.50
CA ARG A 20 8.46 5.65 -13.56
C ARG A 20 7.60 5.52 -14.81
N ARG A 21 7.37 4.28 -15.29
CA ARG A 21 6.52 4.04 -16.47
C ARG A 21 5.09 4.52 -16.28
N MET A 22 4.55 4.43 -15.06
CA MET A 22 3.22 4.95 -14.75
C MET A 22 3.18 6.47 -14.83
N ASN A 23 4.14 7.16 -14.20
CA ASN A 23 4.22 8.63 -14.25
C ASN A 23 4.43 9.12 -15.69
N GLU A 24 5.30 8.49 -16.47
CA GLU A 24 5.53 8.85 -17.88
C GLU A 24 4.28 8.66 -18.77
N ALA A 25 3.39 7.74 -18.42
CA ALA A 25 2.24 7.38 -19.26
C ALA A 25 0.90 7.99 -18.81
N LEU A 26 0.81 8.43 -17.55
CA LEU A 26 -0.39 8.99 -16.94
C LEU A 26 -0.23 10.47 -16.55
N ASP A 27 0.98 11.02 -16.68
CA ASP A 27 1.44 12.33 -16.18
C ASP A 27 1.35 12.44 -14.64
N GLU A 28 0.14 12.30 -14.09
CA GLU A 28 -0.13 12.30 -12.65
C GLU A 28 -0.93 11.05 -12.23
N ILE A 29 -0.58 10.49 -11.08
CA ILE A 29 -1.25 9.32 -10.52
C ILE A 29 -2.30 9.80 -9.51
N THR A 30 -3.52 10.03 -10.00
CA THR A 30 -4.69 10.42 -9.19
C THR A 30 -5.75 9.32 -9.21
N VAL A 31 -6.80 9.50 -8.39
CA VAL A 31 -7.95 8.59 -8.40
C VAL A 31 -8.59 8.58 -9.78
N GLU A 32 -8.78 9.74 -10.39
CA GLU A 32 -9.41 9.92 -11.70
C GLU A 32 -8.59 9.25 -12.81
N THR A 33 -7.26 9.45 -12.82
CA THR A 33 -6.41 8.87 -13.87
C THR A 33 -6.33 7.35 -13.76
N ILE A 34 -6.29 6.81 -12.54
CA ILE A 34 -6.34 5.36 -12.32
C ILE A 34 -7.72 4.79 -12.68
N CYS A 35 -8.81 5.43 -12.25
CA CYS A 35 -10.16 4.97 -12.55
C CYS A 35 -10.45 4.94 -14.06
N GLY A 36 -9.98 5.96 -14.79
CA GLY A 36 -10.10 6.05 -16.25
C GLY A 36 -9.13 5.15 -17.04
N THR A 37 -8.18 4.49 -16.39
CA THR A 37 -7.21 3.61 -17.05
C THR A 37 -7.69 2.16 -17.05
N ASP A 38 -7.73 1.55 -18.24
CA ASP A 38 -8.06 0.12 -18.38
C ASP A 38 -7.08 -0.78 -17.63
N ILE A 39 -7.59 -1.85 -17.03
CA ILE A 39 -6.80 -2.78 -16.24
C ILE A 39 -5.68 -3.45 -17.04
N ASN A 40 -5.87 -3.69 -18.35
CA ASN A 40 -4.82 -4.23 -19.21
C ASN A 40 -3.72 -3.20 -19.46
N LYS A 41 -4.06 -1.91 -19.51
CA LYS A 41 -3.07 -0.82 -19.60
C LYS A 41 -2.26 -0.73 -18.31
N LEU A 42 -2.90 -0.82 -17.13
CA LEU A 42 -2.18 -0.88 -15.84
C LEU A 42 -1.19 -2.06 -15.79
N ARG A 43 -1.62 -3.25 -16.20
CA ARG A 43 -0.75 -4.44 -16.27
C ARG A 43 0.48 -4.21 -17.15
N ARG A 44 0.32 -3.53 -18.31
CA ARG A 44 1.41 -3.26 -19.26
C ARG A 44 2.54 -2.42 -18.68
N PHE A 45 2.34 -1.71 -17.57
CA PHE A 45 3.44 -1.02 -16.88
C PHE A 45 4.45 -1.95 -16.21
N GLY A 46 4.11 -3.24 -16.06
CA GLY A 46 5.01 -4.28 -15.56
C GLY A 46 4.57 -4.90 -14.23
N MET A 47 3.28 -4.83 -13.90
CA MET A 47 2.70 -5.43 -12.69
C MET A 47 1.84 -6.65 -13.03
N THR A 48 1.52 -7.45 -12.01
CA THR A 48 0.61 -8.60 -12.16
C THR A 48 -0.84 -8.13 -12.32
N PHE A 49 -1.70 -9.01 -12.86
CA PHE A 49 -3.15 -8.73 -12.91
C PHE A 49 -3.72 -8.43 -11.53
N LYS A 50 -3.40 -9.23 -10.51
CA LYS A 50 -3.87 -9.01 -9.13
C LYS A 50 -3.52 -7.62 -8.61
N LYS A 51 -2.28 -7.15 -8.83
CA LYS A 51 -1.89 -5.78 -8.43
C LYS A 51 -2.69 -4.70 -9.16
N ALA A 52 -2.94 -4.88 -10.46
CA ALA A 52 -3.78 -3.97 -11.22
C ALA A 52 -5.23 -3.97 -10.70
N GLU A 53 -5.80 -5.13 -10.36
CA GLU A 53 -7.12 -5.25 -9.73
C GLU A 53 -7.17 -4.53 -8.38
N TYR A 54 -6.16 -4.72 -7.52
CA TYR A 54 -6.12 -4.08 -6.20
C TYR A 54 -6.02 -2.56 -6.31
N ILE A 55 -5.23 -2.06 -7.26
CA ILE A 55 -5.10 -0.62 -7.52
C ILE A 55 -6.41 -0.03 -8.04
N LYS A 56 -7.11 -0.75 -8.94
CA LYS A 56 -8.42 -0.32 -9.43
C LYS A 56 -9.49 -0.36 -8.34
N ASP A 57 -9.59 -1.44 -7.58
CA ASP A 57 -10.52 -1.59 -6.45
C ASP A 57 -10.31 -0.47 -5.42
N PHE A 58 -9.05 -0.16 -5.09
CA PHE A 58 -8.71 0.96 -4.22
C PHE A 58 -9.18 2.30 -4.79
N ALA A 59 -8.84 2.61 -6.05
CA ALA A 59 -9.24 3.88 -6.67
C ALA A 59 -10.76 4.01 -6.77
N ASP A 60 -11.46 2.95 -7.17
CA ASP A 60 -12.92 2.94 -7.31
C ASP A 60 -13.61 3.17 -5.95
N ARG A 61 -13.10 2.60 -4.85
CA ARG A 61 -13.62 2.84 -3.48
C ARG A 61 -13.37 4.25 -2.97
N VAL A 62 -12.23 4.85 -3.31
CA VAL A 62 -11.95 6.25 -2.98
C VAL A 62 -12.85 7.17 -3.80
N GLN A 63 -13.03 6.87 -5.09
CA GLN A 63 -13.90 7.65 -5.98
C GLN A 63 -15.37 7.58 -5.57
N SER A 64 -15.85 6.43 -5.11
CA SER A 64 -17.23 6.25 -4.65
C SER A 64 -17.51 6.87 -3.27
N GLY A 65 -16.47 7.25 -2.53
CA GLY A 65 -16.56 7.67 -1.13
C GLY A 65 -16.73 6.52 -0.14
N GLU A 66 -16.67 5.26 -0.57
CA GLU A 66 -16.66 4.09 0.33
C GLU A 66 -15.41 4.10 1.22
N LEU A 67 -14.29 4.62 0.71
CA LEU A 67 -13.06 4.85 1.47
C LEU A 67 -12.70 6.34 1.45
N ASN A 68 -12.92 7.02 2.57
CA ASN A 68 -12.49 8.41 2.75
C ASN A 68 -11.12 8.46 3.43
N ILE A 69 -10.07 8.75 2.65
CA ILE A 69 -8.68 8.82 3.13
C ILE A 69 -8.51 9.91 4.20
N GLU A 70 -9.20 11.04 4.09
CA GLU A 70 -9.07 12.15 5.05
C GLU A 70 -9.67 11.78 6.40
N GLU A 71 -10.81 11.08 6.39
CA GLU A 71 -11.47 10.59 7.62
C GLU A 71 -10.65 9.54 8.37
N LEU A 72 -9.75 8.82 7.69
CA LEU A 72 -8.86 7.86 8.35
C LEU A 72 -8.01 8.53 9.44
N ASN A 73 -7.74 9.84 9.38
CA ASN A 73 -7.01 10.55 10.42
C ASN A 73 -7.77 10.66 11.75
N ASN A 74 -9.10 10.63 11.70
CA ASN A 74 -9.97 10.81 12.87
C ASN A 74 -10.36 9.49 13.54
N LYS A 75 -10.02 8.36 12.94
CA LYS A 75 -10.35 7.00 13.43
C LYS A 75 -9.29 6.49 14.41
N SER A 76 -9.61 5.47 15.20
CA SER A 76 -8.61 4.74 15.99
C SER A 76 -7.71 3.87 15.09
N ASP A 77 -6.55 3.45 15.58
CA ASP A 77 -5.62 2.62 14.80
C ASP A 77 -6.26 1.31 14.33
N GLU A 78 -7.02 0.63 15.20
CA GLU A 78 -7.69 -0.63 14.84
C GLU A 78 -8.80 -0.43 13.80
N GLU A 79 -9.52 0.71 13.84
CA GLU A 79 -10.51 1.06 12.81
C GLU A 79 -9.83 1.30 11.45
N VAL A 80 -8.71 2.05 11.43
CA VAL A 80 -7.95 2.25 10.19
C VAL A 80 -7.39 0.93 9.66
N ILE A 81 -6.87 0.06 10.52
CA ILE A 81 -6.40 -1.27 10.14
C ILE A 81 -7.53 -2.09 9.52
N ALA A 82 -8.71 -2.12 10.15
CA ALA A 82 -9.86 -2.86 9.67
C ALA A 82 -10.32 -2.38 8.29
N GLU A 83 -10.41 -1.06 8.10
CA GLU A 83 -10.86 -0.45 6.86
C GLU A 83 -9.85 -0.62 5.73
N LEU A 84 -8.55 -0.40 5.99
CA LEU A 84 -7.51 -0.67 5.00
C LEU A 84 -7.40 -2.16 4.67
N SER A 85 -7.58 -3.05 5.65
CA SER A 85 -7.51 -4.50 5.43
C SER A 85 -8.75 -5.07 4.72
N ALA A 86 -9.83 -4.30 4.60
CA ALA A 86 -10.97 -4.66 3.77
C ALA A 86 -10.66 -4.52 2.26
N LEU A 87 -9.61 -3.79 1.90
CA LEU A 87 -9.13 -3.65 0.54
C LEU A 87 -8.46 -4.94 0.06
N LYS A 88 -8.75 -5.33 -1.20
CA LYS A 88 -8.14 -6.52 -1.78
C LYS A 88 -6.61 -6.38 -1.82
N GLY A 89 -5.92 -7.41 -1.32
CA GLY A 89 -4.47 -7.46 -1.32
C GLY A 89 -3.77 -6.64 -0.24
N ILE A 90 -4.53 -6.03 0.68
CA ILE A 90 -4.00 -5.35 1.85
C ILE A 90 -4.37 -6.18 3.08
N GLY A 91 -3.36 -6.73 3.74
CA GLY A 91 -3.51 -7.35 5.06
C GLY A 91 -3.04 -6.40 6.15
N ARG A 92 -3.20 -6.81 7.42
CA ARG A 92 -2.82 -6.01 8.60
C ARG A 92 -1.42 -5.40 8.50
N TRP A 93 -0.41 -6.20 8.15
CA TRP A 93 0.96 -5.70 8.00
C TRP A 93 1.06 -4.56 6.97
N THR A 94 0.40 -4.70 5.81
CA THR A 94 0.41 -3.63 4.80
C THR A 94 -0.39 -2.41 5.24
N ALA A 95 -1.49 -2.60 5.96
CA ALA A 95 -2.25 -1.50 6.55
C ALA A 95 -1.39 -0.71 7.55
N GLU A 96 -0.68 -1.39 8.44
CA GLU A 96 0.27 -0.78 9.39
C GLU A 96 1.37 -0.02 8.64
N MET A 97 1.95 -0.57 7.57
CA MET A 97 2.94 0.15 6.74
C MET A 97 2.36 1.40 6.07
N ILE A 98 1.11 1.36 5.62
CA ILE A 98 0.42 2.55 5.07
C ILE A 98 0.20 3.59 6.17
N MET A 99 -0.20 3.16 7.37
CA MET A 99 -0.39 4.07 8.51
C MET A 99 0.91 4.77 8.90
N THR A 100 2.04 4.04 8.95
CA THR A 100 3.35 4.61 9.27
C THR A 100 3.87 5.54 8.16
N PHE A 101 3.87 5.09 6.90
CA PHE A 101 4.60 5.80 5.83
C PHE A 101 3.73 6.74 4.97
N CYS A 102 2.43 6.48 4.86
CA CYS A 102 1.53 7.32 4.07
C CYS A 102 0.73 8.29 4.97
N ILE A 103 0.14 7.77 6.05
CA ILE A 103 -0.72 8.56 6.97
C ILE A 103 0.13 9.24 8.05
N GLN A 104 1.36 8.76 8.29
CA GLN A 104 2.31 9.31 9.27
C GLN A 104 1.77 9.28 10.71
N ARG A 105 1.05 8.21 11.07
CA ARG A 105 0.64 8.00 12.46
C ARG A 105 1.87 7.78 13.34
N PRO A 106 1.98 8.48 14.48
CA PRO A 106 3.21 8.52 15.27
C PRO A 106 3.46 7.26 16.11
N ASP A 107 2.41 6.47 16.40
CA ASP A 107 2.47 5.36 17.38
C ASP A 107 2.04 4.02 16.79
N VAL A 108 2.56 3.70 15.59
CA VAL A 108 2.26 2.43 14.91
C VAL A 108 3.47 1.51 14.96
N MET A 109 3.37 0.45 15.76
CA MET A 109 4.35 -0.63 15.83
C MET A 109 3.81 -1.88 15.13
N SER A 110 4.32 -2.18 13.92
CA SER A 110 3.92 -3.38 13.19
C SER A 110 4.55 -4.63 13.81
N TYR A 111 3.91 -5.17 14.84
CA TYR A 111 4.46 -6.29 15.63
C TYR A 111 4.82 -7.48 14.73
N GLY A 112 3.97 -7.83 13.77
CA GLY A 112 4.21 -8.97 12.86
C GLY A 112 5.33 -8.76 11.84
N ASP A 113 5.98 -7.59 11.81
CA ASP A 113 7.07 -7.32 10.87
C ASP A 113 8.36 -8.07 11.27
N LEU A 114 8.84 -8.91 10.37
CA LEU A 114 10.03 -9.73 10.60
C LEU A 114 11.31 -8.90 10.78
N ALA A 115 11.42 -7.75 10.12
CA ALA A 115 12.60 -6.89 10.26
C ALA A 115 12.60 -6.18 11.62
N ILE A 116 11.43 -5.76 12.11
CA ILE A 116 11.25 -5.26 13.48
C ILE A 116 11.62 -6.33 14.50
N HIS A 117 11.10 -7.55 14.36
CA HIS A 117 11.48 -8.68 15.23
C HIS A 117 13.00 -8.93 15.22
N ARG A 118 13.63 -8.92 14.04
CA ARG A 118 15.10 -9.07 13.92
C ARG A 118 15.86 -7.92 14.57
N GLY A 119 15.38 -6.69 14.42
CA GLY A 119 15.96 -5.49 15.04
C GLY A 119 15.91 -5.58 16.57
N LEU A 120 14.75 -5.90 17.14
CA LEU A 120 14.59 -6.12 18.58
C LEU A 120 15.48 -7.26 19.07
N ARG A 121 15.57 -8.36 18.33
CA ARG A 121 16.46 -9.47 18.66
C ARG A 121 17.92 -9.01 18.76
N MET A 122 18.39 -8.21 17.79
CA MET A 122 19.75 -7.67 17.80
C MET A 122 19.98 -6.70 18.95
N LEU A 123 19.03 -5.81 19.20
CA LEU A 123 19.07 -4.81 20.27
C LEU A 123 19.13 -5.44 21.66
N TYR A 124 18.33 -6.49 21.88
CA TYR A 124 18.24 -7.19 23.16
C TYR A 124 19.11 -8.46 23.23
N HIS A 125 19.97 -8.69 22.23
CA HIS A 125 20.89 -9.84 22.16
C HIS A 125 20.24 -11.23 22.29
N HIS A 126 18.98 -11.39 21.87
CA HIS A 126 18.31 -12.71 21.85
C HIS A 126 18.82 -13.56 20.67
N ARG A 127 18.95 -14.88 20.84
CA ARG A 127 19.46 -15.77 19.78
C ARG A 127 18.38 -16.39 18.88
N ASN A 128 17.14 -16.46 19.37
CA ASN A 128 16.02 -17.09 18.67
C ASN A 128 14.91 -16.05 18.39
N VAL A 129 14.14 -16.28 17.32
CA VAL A 129 12.88 -15.58 17.02
C VAL A 129 11.74 -16.50 17.42
#